data_AF-A0A0A0NVS6-F1
#
_entry.id   AF-A0A0A0NVS6-F1
#
_cell.length_a   1.000
_cell.length_b   1.000
_cell.length_c   1.000
_cell.angle_alpha   90.00
_cell.angle_beta   90.00
_cell.angle_gamma   90.00
#
_symmetry.space_group_name_H-M   'P 1'
#
loop_
_entity.id
_entity.type
_entity.pdbx_description
1 polymer ?
#
loop_
_entity_poly.entity_id
_entity_poly.type
_entity_poly.pdbx_seq_one_letter_code
_entity_poly.pdbx_strand_id
1 'polypeptide(L)'
;MHWSCPGRVRPKYPLLDDPAGSARLAEDARRRLAHGDPAEALALGRDLHWASAGDPVRESLANELPVGAYQALGRPSLAGIAQAHHDHRDLRDVIALGSRQGMSDGS
;
A
#
# COMPACT_ATOMS: atom_id res chain seq x y z
N MET A 1 4.64 10.26 29.54
CA MET A 1 5.35 9.15 28.87
C MET A 1 5.71 9.61 27.48
N HIS A 2 6.99 9.88 27.23
CA HIS A 2 7.50 10.43 25.97
C HIS A 2 8.25 9.29 25.28
N TRP A 3 7.65 8.67 24.27
CA TRP A 3 8.34 7.62 23.51
C TRP A 3 9.07 8.26 22.34
N SER A 4 10.40 8.25 22.41
CA SER A 4 11.26 8.73 21.33
C SER A 4 11.19 7.76 20.15
N CYS A 5 10.81 8.25 18.98
CA CYS A 5 10.88 7.51 17.73
C CYS A 5 12.36 7.37 17.30
N PRO A 6 12.87 6.16 17.08
CA PRO A 6 14.22 5.98 16.55
C PRO A 6 14.25 6.46 15.08
N GLY A 7 15.10 7.46 14.82
CA GLY A 7 15.64 7.80 13.50
C GLY A 7 14.61 8.19 12.43
N ARG A 8 14.57 9.48 12.08
CA ARG A 8 13.89 9.98 10.87
C ARG A 8 14.56 9.32 9.66
N VAL A 9 14.06 8.17 9.22
CA VAL A 9 14.42 7.56 7.93
C VAL A 9 14.19 8.65 6.89
N ARG A 10 15.24 9.03 6.14
CA ARG A 10 15.05 9.96 5.04
C ARG A 10 13.97 9.37 4.14
N PRO A 11 12.86 10.07 3.87
CA PRO A 11 11.85 9.52 2.99
C PRO A 11 12.53 9.22 1.65
N LYS A 12 12.31 8.01 1.11
CA LYS A 12 12.80 7.63 -0.22
C LYS A 12 12.35 8.65 -1.27
N TYR A 13 11.22 9.31 -0.99
CA TYR A 13 10.57 10.31 -1.81
C TYR A 13 10.50 11.66 -1.08
N PRO A 14 11.45 12.59 -1.30
CA PRO A 14 11.46 13.90 -0.63
C PRO A 14 10.28 14.81 -1.03
N LEU A 15 9.52 14.43 -2.07
CA LEU A 15 8.37 15.17 -2.60
C LEU A 15 7.03 14.56 -2.16
N LEU A 16 7.03 13.58 -1.24
CA LEU A 16 5.81 12.93 -0.77
C LEU A 16 4.87 13.91 -0.06
N ASP A 17 5.42 14.89 0.67
CA ASP A 17 4.62 15.87 1.41
C ASP A 17 4.05 17.00 0.53
N ASP A 18 4.52 17.14 -0.71
CA ASP A 18 3.99 18.07 -1.70
C ASP A 18 2.90 17.38 -2.54
N PRO A 19 1.66 17.89 -2.61
CA PRO A 19 0.60 17.30 -3.43
C PRO A 19 0.99 17.11 -4.90
N ALA A 20 1.68 18.10 -5.50
CA ALA A 20 2.11 18.00 -6.90
C ALA A 20 3.23 16.97 -7.07
N GLY A 21 4.16 16.93 -6.11
CA GLY A 21 5.19 15.91 -5.97
C GLY A 21 4.64 14.50 -5.89
N SER A 22 3.71 14.25 -4.96
CA SER A 22 3.03 12.96 -4.79
C SER A 22 2.31 12.51 -6.06
N ALA A 23 1.62 13.41 -6.74
CA ALA A 23 0.94 13.09 -7.99
C ALA A 23 1.93 12.65 -9.09
N ARG A 24 3.06 13.33 -9.22
CA ARG A 24 4.12 12.96 -10.20
C ARG A 24 4.74 11.60 -9.87
N LEU A 25 5.06 11.37 -8.60
CA LEU A 25 5.60 10.09 -8.15
C LEU A 25 4.64 8.92 -8.41
N ALA A 26 3.34 9.14 -8.15
CA ALA A 26 2.32 8.14 -8.44
C ALA A 26 2.20 7.87 -9.94
N GLU A 27 2.25 8.90 -10.76
CA GLU A 27 2.19 8.79 -12.23
C GLU A 27 3.40 8.00 -12.76
N ASP A 28 4.60 8.26 -12.27
CA ASP A 28 5.81 7.50 -12.61
C ASP A 28 5.69 6.02 -12.18
N ALA A 29 5.20 5.76 -10.97
CA ALA A 29 4.97 4.42 -10.44
C ALA A 29 3.94 3.64 -11.28
N ARG A 30 2.83 4.29 -11.69
CA ARG A 30 1.80 3.71 -12.57
C ARG A 30 2.38 3.31 -13.92
N ARG A 31 3.19 4.18 -14.54
CA ARG A 31 3.83 3.87 -15.83
C ARG A 31 4.75 2.65 -15.72
N ARG A 32 5.58 2.58 -14.67
CA ARG A 32 6.44 1.41 -14.42
C ARG A 32 5.63 0.15 -14.17
N LEU A 33 4.56 0.25 -13.39
CA LEU A 33 3.66 -0.87 -13.12
C LEU A 33 3.01 -1.40 -14.41
N ALA A 34 2.57 -0.52 -15.31
CA ALA A 34 2.02 -0.90 -16.61
C ALA A 34 3.04 -1.63 -17.51
N HIS A 35 4.34 -1.46 -17.26
CA HIS A 35 5.44 -2.18 -17.91
C HIS A 35 5.92 -3.42 -17.13
N GLY A 36 5.21 -3.83 -16.08
CA GLY A 36 5.55 -5.01 -15.28
C GLY A 36 6.67 -4.78 -14.25
N ASP A 37 6.98 -3.52 -13.91
CA ASP A 37 7.88 -3.17 -12.81
C ASP A 37 7.07 -2.64 -11.59
N PRO A 38 6.71 -3.52 -10.64
CA PRO A 38 5.88 -3.16 -9.49
C PRO A 38 6.66 -2.59 -8.31
N ALA A 39 8.00 -2.55 -8.36
CA ALA A 39 8.83 -2.27 -7.18
C ALA A 39 8.61 -0.85 -6.63
N GLU A 40 8.45 0.11 -7.53
CA GLU A 40 8.20 1.50 -7.15
C GLU A 40 6.80 1.70 -6.60
N ALA A 41 5.78 1.09 -7.20
CA ALA A 41 4.41 1.14 -6.70
C ALA A 41 4.29 0.58 -5.28
N LEU A 42 4.97 -0.53 -4.96
CA LEU A 42 5.03 -1.06 -3.58
C LEU A 42 5.71 -0.09 -2.61
N ALA A 43 6.88 0.43 -2.97
CA ALA A 43 7.64 1.30 -2.09
C ALA A 43 6.89 2.62 -1.82
N LEU A 44 6.39 3.26 -2.87
CA LEU A 44 5.66 4.52 -2.78
C LEU A 44 4.34 4.34 -2.03
N GLY A 45 3.57 3.30 -2.33
CA GLY A 45 2.30 3.02 -1.65
C GLY A 45 2.49 2.81 -0.15
N ARG A 46 3.55 2.09 0.27
CA ARG A 46 3.90 1.94 1.68
C ARG A 46 4.23 3.27 2.34
N ASP A 47 5.07 4.09 1.71
CA ASP A 47 5.49 5.37 2.28
C ASP A 47 4.29 6.35 2.36
N LEU A 48 3.41 6.36 1.35
CA LEU A 48 2.14 7.09 1.37
C LEU A 48 1.21 6.64 2.49
N HIS A 49 1.12 5.33 2.75
CA HIS A 49 0.27 4.80 3.83
C HIS A 49 0.63 5.38 5.20
N TRP A 50 1.93 5.57 5.46
CA TRP A 50 2.41 6.20 6.69
C TRP A 50 2.25 7.73 6.69
N ALA A 51 2.40 8.36 5.52
CA ALA A 51 2.34 9.81 5.36
C ALA A 51 0.93 10.38 5.11
N SER A 52 -0.08 9.53 4.95
CA SER A 52 -1.41 9.99 4.53
C SER A 52 -2.12 10.81 5.59
N ALA A 53 -2.02 10.42 6.88
CA ALA A 53 -2.57 11.15 8.01
C ALA A 53 -4.04 11.63 7.85
N GLY A 54 -4.89 10.87 7.16
CA GLY A 54 -6.29 11.25 6.86
C GLY A 54 -6.49 11.99 5.54
N ASP A 55 -5.42 12.33 4.81
CA ASP A 55 -5.51 13.02 3.52
C ASP A 55 -6.11 12.08 2.45
N PRO A 56 -7.29 12.40 1.87
CA PRO A 56 -7.99 11.47 0.98
C PRO A 56 -7.20 11.11 -0.28
N VAL A 57 -6.39 12.03 -0.80
CA VAL A 57 -5.60 11.80 -2.02
C VAL A 57 -4.48 10.81 -1.73
N ARG A 58 -3.72 11.05 -0.66
CA ARG A 58 -2.64 10.14 -0.25
C ARG A 58 -3.19 8.77 0.14
N GLU A 59 -4.36 8.70 0.78
CA GLU A 59 -4.99 7.42 1.12
C GLU A 59 -5.41 6.63 -0.10
N SER A 60 -6.00 7.30 -1.09
CA SER A 60 -6.35 6.67 -2.36
C SER A 60 -5.11 6.11 -3.06
N LEU A 61 -4.03 6.89 -3.14
CA LEU A 61 -2.77 6.45 -3.75
C LEU A 61 -2.07 5.34 -2.93
N ALA A 62 -2.14 5.40 -1.60
CA ALA A 62 -1.62 4.38 -0.69
C ALA A 62 -2.35 3.04 -0.82
N ASN A 63 -3.59 3.03 -1.32
CA ASN A 63 -4.34 1.82 -1.64
C ASN A 63 -4.08 1.35 -3.08
N GLU A 64 -4.23 2.26 -4.05
CA GLU A 64 -4.16 1.95 -5.47
C GLU A 64 -2.84 1.29 -5.86
N LEU A 65 -1.72 1.87 -5.43
CA LEU A 65 -0.38 1.43 -5.87
C LEU A 65 -0.02 0.03 -5.35
N PRO A 66 -0.20 -0.31 -4.04
CA PRO A 66 0.04 -1.67 -3.58
C PRO A 66 -0.92 -2.70 -4.16
N VAL A 67 -2.20 -2.36 -4.35
CA VAL A 67 -3.19 -3.27 -4.97
C VAL A 67 -2.73 -3.64 -6.38
N GLY A 68 -2.43 -2.65 -7.23
CA GLY A 68 -1.95 -2.88 -8.59
C GLY A 68 -0.62 -3.63 -8.62
N ALA A 69 0.30 -3.33 -7.71
CA ALA A 69 1.58 -4.02 -7.62
C ALA A 69 1.43 -5.50 -7.22
N TYR A 70 0.56 -5.81 -6.25
CA TYR A 70 0.28 -7.20 -5.88
C TYR A 70 -0.41 -7.96 -7.00
N GLN A 71 -1.28 -7.32 -7.77
CA GLN A 71 -1.87 -7.93 -8.97
C GLN A 71 -0.79 -8.26 -10.01
N ALA A 72 0.10 -7.31 -10.34
CA ALA A 72 1.19 -7.52 -11.29
C ALA A 72 2.17 -8.62 -10.86
N LEU A 73 2.36 -8.81 -9.56
CA LEU A 73 3.18 -9.89 -8.99
C LEU A 73 2.48 -11.26 -8.96
N GLY A 74 1.24 -11.37 -9.43
CA GLY A 74 0.45 -12.61 -9.33
C GLY A 74 0.09 -12.96 -7.88
N ARG A 75 -0.11 -11.96 -7.01
CA ARG A 75 -0.45 -12.12 -5.59
C ARG A 75 -1.85 -11.57 -5.27
N PRO A 76 -2.93 -12.13 -5.85
CA PRO A 76 -4.28 -11.58 -5.73
C PRO A 76 -4.80 -11.54 -4.29
N SER A 77 -4.40 -12.48 -3.43
CA SER A 77 -4.78 -12.46 -2.01
C SER A 77 -4.22 -11.24 -1.27
N LEU A 78 -2.99 -10.82 -1.59
CA LEU A 78 -2.40 -9.62 -0.99
C LEU A 78 -3.06 -8.34 -1.53
N ALA A 79 -3.45 -8.33 -2.81
CA ALA A 79 -4.24 -7.25 -3.37
C ALA A 79 -5.60 -7.11 -2.65
N GLY A 80 -6.27 -8.23 -2.39
CA GLY A 80 -7.53 -8.25 -1.62
C GLY A 80 -7.35 -7.77 -0.18
N ILE A 81 -6.27 -8.18 0.50
CA ILE A 81 -5.96 -7.70 1.86
C ILE A 81 -5.67 -6.20 1.87
N ALA A 82 -4.91 -5.69 0.90
CA ALA A 82 -4.61 -4.26 0.81
C ALA A 82 -5.88 -3.43 0.60
N GLN A 83 -6.77 -3.86 -0.30
CA GLN A 83 -8.05 -3.22 -0.53
C GLN A 83 -8.93 -3.24 0.74
N ALA A 84 -9.10 -4.42 1.35
CA ALA A 84 -9.89 -4.54 2.58
C ALA A 84 -9.31 -3.70 3.73
N HIS A 85 -7.99 -3.60 3.83
CA HIS A 85 -7.34 -2.73 4.83
C HIS A 85 -7.66 -1.25 4.57
N HIS A 86 -7.69 -0.79 3.33
CA HIS A 86 -8.08 0.58 3.01
C HIS A 86 -9.55 0.84 3.36
N ASP A 87 -10.45 -0.04 2.93
CA ASP A 87 -11.90 0.09 3.14
C ASP A 87 -12.30 0.16 4.62
N HIS A 88 -11.50 -0.45 5.49
CA HIS A 88 -11.76 -0.56 6.92
C HIS A 88 -10.72 0.17 7.79
N ARG A 89 -9.92 1.08 7.21
CA ARG A 89 -8.76 1.69 7.89
C ARG A 89 -9.14 2.49 9.15
N ASP A 90 -10.37 2.98 9.23
CA ASP A 90 -10.88 3.76 10.35
C ASP A 90 -11.43 2.89 11.50
N LEU A 91 -11.50 1.58 11.32
CA LEU A 91 -11.88 0.66 12.39
C LEU A 91 -10.71 0.50 13.36
N ARG A 92 -11.00 0.64 14.66
CA ARG A 92 -10.00 0.53 15.74
C ARG A 92 -9.26 -0.81 15.77
N ASP A 93 -9.86 -1.88 15.24
CA ASP A 93 -9.25 -3.20 15.05
C ASP A 93 -10.03 -3.97 13.97
N VAL A 94 -9.33 -4.59 13.02
CA VAL A 94 -9.91 -5.59 12.12
C VAL A 94 -9.24 -6.95 12.35
N ILE A 95 -10.05 -7.96 12.70
CA ILE A 95 -9.57 -9.35 12.77
C ILE A 95 -9.51 -9.89 11.34
N ALA A 96 -8.31 -10.07 10.80
CA ALA A 96 -8.12 -10.75 9.52
C ALA A 96 -8.28 -12.27 9.71
N LEU A 97 -9.47 -12.80 9.40
CA LEU A 97 -9.71 -14.25 9.36
C LEU A 97 -9.26 -14.81 8.00
N GLY A 98 -8.11 -15.48 7.97
CA GLY A 98 -7.67 -16.24 6.80
C GLY A 98 -8.47 -17.54 6.67
N SER A 99 -9.35 -17.63 5.67
CA SER A 99 -10.03 -18.89 5.35
C SER A 99 -9.03 -19.91 4.82
N ARG A 100 -8.62 -20.83 5.70
CA ARG A 100 -7.88 -22.04 5.33
C ARG A 100 -8.91 -23.06 4.80
N GLN A 101 -9.28 -22.97 3.52
CA GLN A 101 -10.10 -24.03 2.91
C GLN A 101 -9.18 -25.19 2.56
N GLY A 102 -9.34 -26.28 3.32
CA GLY A 102 -8.51 -27.47 3.23
C GLY A 102 -8.57 -28.13 1.85
N MET A 103 -7.39 -28.44 1.33
CA MET A 103 -7.19 -29.60 0.49
C MET A 103 -7.60 -30.84 1.29
N SER A 104 -8.64 -31.52 0.83
CA SER A 104 -8.85 -32.92 1.12
C SER A 104 -8.80 -33.65 -0.22
N ASP A 105 -7.67 -34.31 -0.45
CA ASP A 105 -7.47 -35.25 -1.53
C ASP A 105 -8.42 -36.44 -1.39
N GLY A 106 -8.80 -36.99 -2.54
CA GLY A 106 -9.78 -38.05 -2.65
C GLY A 106 -9.36 -39.39 -2.04
N SER A 107 -10.35 -40.25 -1.92
CA SER A 107 -10.28 -41.69 -2.15
C SER A 107 -11.61 -42.14 -2.70
#